data_AF-A0A8X8BM55-F1
#
_entry.id   AF-A0A8X8BM55-F1
#
_cell.length_a   1.000
_cell.length_b   1.000
_cell.length_c   1.000
_cell.angle_alpha   90.00
_cell.angle_beta   90.00
_cell.angle_gamma   90.00
#
_symmetry.space_group_name_H-M   'P 1'
#
loop_
_entity.id
_entity.type
_entity.pdbx_description
1 polymer ?
#
loop_
_entity_poly.entity_id
_entity_poly.type
_entity_poly.pdbx_seq_one_letter_code
_entity_poly.pdbx_strand_id
1 'polypeptide(L)'
;MLQGGMRTADVARAINCHVRTVRRLRQRYRETGRTADHPRSGRPRVTTPAQDRYIRISHLRDRLTFDIRRDIVSYVLNDWDRFKVWTDDGTGDNYSTQEHYKSEMLKPFTYGSASFNDTSQKDLLKLTGTIPVNYQGRSYNIPIQLWLLDSYPFTPPICFLMPTPEMVIWEGKHVDSQGRIYLPYLKDWNYPKSTIIGLISEMIQKFEEDPPLRSKSAKDDQDAAKIQTVLSKISGGVSNINLHSPTKVNEQKTNQPLRKVTVIGAGDLSIACVTSILAKGQVDKLIFIDTPESSNKGGTSDLEMFLSPKVEICTDFAASAGSMVVAVMANAWSNEQSYLNVVQANVDLFRTIIPNVARHNPNGVLLIASQPVDIMTCVAWKLSGLPPNQVIGIGCNLDSQRLQRLLSNSTKLLPGEKQAWVIGELSENNVIAWSGADISKDNQAEVIPGSAPLRRLTDRALEILKGRGHRSSSVGLSVADVVHSILLDQRHVHSISTLAKGWCGFNAKVFFSLPCVIGASGVIDKCKISLEEEEADNIRKSAASLHSILEQLTV
;
A
#
# COMPACT_ATOMS: atom_id res chain seq x y z
N MET A 1 39.41 43.45 -16.15
CA MET A 1 39.81 42.03 -16.24
C MET A 1 39.92 41.49 -17.67
N LEU A 2 39.06 41.86 -18.62
CA LEU A 2 39.13 41.31 -19.98
C LEU A 2 40.25 41.89 -20.86
N GLN A 3 40.62 43.16 -20.67
CA GLN A 3 41.71 43.84 -21.41
C GLN A 3 43.10 43.67 -20.79
N GLY A 4 43.19 43.41 -19.48
CA GLY A 4 44.47 43.10 -18.83
C GLY A 4 44.86 41.66 -19.14
N GLY A 5 46.12 41.42 -19.51
CA GLY A 5 46.68 40.13 -19.96
C GLY A 5 46.58 38.92 -19.02
N MET A 6 45.68 38.96 -18.04
CA MET A 6 45.31 37.84 -17.18
C MET A 6 44.78 36.67 -17.98
N ARG A 7 45.22 35.47 -17.62
CA ARG A 7 44.76 34.21 -18.23
C ARG A 7 43.27 34.00 -17.96
N THR A 8 42.56 33.45 -18.94
CA THR A 8 41.09 33.30 -18.90
C THR A 8 40.60 32.47 -17.71
N ALA A 9 41.42 31.53 -17.22
CA ALA A 9 41.11 30.72 -16.04
C ALA A 9 41.14 31.54 -14.74
N ASP A 10 42.05 32.50 -14.62
CA ASP A 10 42.17 33.33 -13.41
C ASP A 10 41.04 34.36 -13.33
N VAL A 11 40.63 34.90 -14.49
CA VAL A 11 39.43 35.74 -14.58
C VAL A 11 38.20 34.94 -14.17
N ALA A 12 38.02 33.74 -14.74
CA ALA A 12 36.90 32.85 -14.42
C ALA A 12 36.82 32.51 -12.93
N ARG A 13 37.96 32.28 -12.28
CA ARG A 13 38.04 32.03 -10.83
C ARG A 13 37.70 33.28 -10.02
N ALA A 14 38.15 34.46 -10.45
CA ALA A 14 37.88 35.72 -9.76
C ALA A 14 36.42 36.17 -9.81
N ILE A 15 35.69 35.87 -10.90
CA ILE A 15 34.26 36.18 -11.04
C ILE A 15 33.35 34.97 -10.85
N ASN A 16 33.88 33.89 -10.24
CA ASN A 16 33.20 32.64 -9.93
C ASN A 16 32.29 32.13 -11.08
N CYS A 17 32.81 32.08 -12.30
CA CYS A 17 32.06 31.63 -13.45
C CYS A 17 32.86 30.65 -14.31
N HIS A 18 32.17 29.85 -15.11
CA HIS A 18 32.83 28.81 -15.89
C HIS A 18 33.76 29.39 -16.98
N VAL A 19 34.96 28.83 -17.14
CA VAL A 19 36.01 29.33 -18.04
C VAL A 19 35.53 29.51 -19.49
N ARG A 20 34.62 28.64 -19.95
CA ARG A 20 34.00 28.73 -21.29
C ARG A 20 33.20 30.02 -21.49
N THR A 21 32.53 30.52 -20.45
CA THR A 21 31.73 31.76 -20.51
C THR A 21 32.64 32.96 -20.70
N VAL A 22 33.73 33.04 -19.93
CA VAL A 22 34.75 34.10 -20.09
C VAL A 22 35.42 34.05 -21.46
N ARG A 23 35.68 32.85 -21.98
CA ARG A 23 36.27 32.66 -23.32
C ARG A 23 35.35 33.19 -24.43
N ARG A 24 34.04 32.88 -24.36
CA ARG A 24 33.03 33.41 -25.31
C ARG A 24 32.89 34.92 -25.22
N LEU A 25 32.83 35.48 -24.01
CA LEU A 25 32.71 36.92 -23.82
C LEU A 25 33.96 37.67 -24.29
N ARG A 26 35.16 37.12 -24.07
CA ARG A 26 36.42 37.68 -24.62
C ARG A 26 36.45 37.67 -26.13
N GLN A 27 36.06 36.55 -26.74
CA GLN A 27 36.03 36.43 -28.18
C GLN A 27 35.03 37.43 -28.78
N ARG A 28 33.82 37.51 -28.24
CA ARG A 28 32.82 38.50 -28.66
C ARG A 28 33.31 39.92 -28.48
N TYR A 29 33.94 40.25 -27.35
CA TYR A 29 34.49 41.58 -27.10
C TYR A 29 35.60 41.96 -28.08
N ARG A 30 36.45 41.00 -28.49
CA ARG A 30 37.46 41.24 -29.54
C ARG A 30 36.82 41.52 -30.90
N GLU A 31 35.72 40.84 -31.19
CA GLU A 31 35.01 40.94 -32.47
C GLU A 31 34.12 42.20 -32.56
N THR A 32 33.53 42.64 -31.44
CA THR A 32 32.50 43.71 -31.46
C THR A 32 32.80 44.91 -30.56
N GLY A 33 33.86 44.85 -29.74
CA GLY A 33 34.20 45.89 -28.76
C GLY A 33 33.20 46.04 -27.61
N ARG A 34 32.19 45.16 -27.52
CA ARG A 34 31.11 45.22 -26.52
C ARG A 34 30.80 43.84 -25.94
N THR A 35 30.43 43.79 -24.66
CA THR A 35 30.04 42.55 -23.97
C THR A 35 28.52 42.40 -23.78
N ALA A 36 27.73 43.42 -24.12
CA ALA A 36 26.27 43.38 -24.07
C ALA A 36 25.69 42.59 -25.26
N ASP A 37 24.54 41.94 -25.07
CA ASP A 37 23.81 41.27 -26.15
C ASP A 37 23.23 42.30 -27.14
N HIS A 38 23.25 41.98 -28.44
CA HIS A 38 22.67 42.87 -29.47
C HIS A 38 21.15 43.04 -29.26
N PRO A 39 20.61 44.26 -29.41
CA PRO A 39 19.18 44.45 -29.52
C PRO A 39 18.71 43.79 -30.83
N ARG A 40 17.67 42.95 -30.73
CA ARG A 40 17.20 42.10 -31.84
C ARG A 40 16.72 42.94 -33.03
N SER A 41 17.17 42.57 -34.22
CA SER A 41 16.83 43.19 -35.51
C SER A 41 15.32 43.21 -35.81
N GLY A 42 14.78 44.38 -36.16
CA GLY A 42 13.39 44.63 -36.55
C GLY A 42 13.00 44.07 -37.93
N ARG A 43 13.04 42.75 -38.09
CA ARG A 43 12.29 42.07 -39.16
C ARG A 43 10.92 41.71 -38.59
N PRO A 44 9.79 42.13 -39.19
CA PRO A 44 8.47 41.77 -38.69
C PRO A 44 8.35 40.25 -38.67
N ARG A 45 7.93 39.74 -37.53
CA ARG A 45 7.83 38.31 -37.25
C ARG A 45 6.78 37.73 -38.21
N VAL A 46 7.22 36.86 -39.12
CA VAL A 46 6.32 36.10 -40.03
C VAL A 46 5.39 35.19 -39.22
N THR A 47 5.81 34.84 -38.01
CA THR A 47 5.06 34.07 -37.03
C THR A 47 4.64 34.95 -35.85
N THR A 48 3.35 34.99 -35.55
CA THR A 48 2.87 35.59 -34.31
C THR A 48 3.51 34.86 -33.11
N PRO A 49 3.60 35.47 -31.91
CA PRO A 49 4.10 34.80 -30.72
C PRO A 49 3.41 33.45 -30.43
N ALA A 50 2.14 33.30 -30.83
CA ALA A 50 1.39 32.04 -30.77
C ALA A 50 1.87 31.02 -31.82
N GLN A 51 2.09 31.42 -33.07
CA GLN A 51 2.62 30.56 -34.12
C GLN A 51 4.06 30.13 -33.84
N ASP A 52 4.88 31.03 -33.31
CA ASP A 52 6.27 30.78 -32.90
C ASP A 52 6.36 29.81 -31.70
N ARG A 53 5.31 29.81 -30.87
CA ARG A 53 5.12 28.88 -29.76
C ARG A 53 4.59 27.53 -30.26
N TYR A 54 3.63 27.52 -31.19
CA TYR A 54 3.16 26.30 -31.85
C TYR A 54 4.28 25.58 -32.57
N ILE A 55 5.10 26.30 -33.35
CA ILE A 55 6.26 25.74 -34.06
C ILE A 55 7.30 25.22 -33.08
N ARG A 56 7.52 25.87 -31.92
CA ARG A 56 8.42 25.36 -30.87
C ARG A 56 7.87 24.13 -30.17
N ILE A 57 6.57 24.10 -29.88
CA ILE A 57 5.89 22.97 -29.23
C ILE A 57 5.83 21.79 -30.19
N SER A 58 5.56 22.00 -31.48
CA SER A 58 5.61 20.96 -32.51
C SER A 58 7.03 20.45 -32.73
N HIS A 59 8.04 21.33 -32.78
CA HIS A 59 9.44 20.91 -32.85
C HIS A 59 9.93 20.17 -31.60
N LEU A 60 9.42 20.53 -30.41
CA LEU A 60 9.65 19.76 -29.18
C LEU A 60 8.96 18.40 -29.30
N ARG A 61 7.70 18.35 -29.70
CA ARG A 61 6.94 17.11 -29.94
C ARG A 61 7.61 16.18 -30.95
N ASP A 62 8.28 16.72 -31.96
CA ASP A 62 9.02 15.98 -33.00
C ASP A 62 10.51 15.73 -32.66
N ARG A 63 11.04 16.31 -31.57
CA ARG A 63 12.36 15.94 -30.99
C ARG A 63 12.24 14.91 -29.85
N LEU A 64 11.07 14.83 -29.22
CA LEU A 64 10.72 13.92 -28.13
C LEU A 64 10.30 12.52 -28.63
N THR A 65 10.48 12.22 -29.92
CA THR A 65 9.99 11.03 -30.65
C THR A 65 10.92 9.81 -30.62
N PHE A 66 12.07 9.87 -29.97
CA PHE A 66 12.87 8.68 -29.73
C PHE A 66 12.59 8.17 -28.30
N ASP A 67 11.90 7.04 -28.24
CA ASP A 67 11.66 6.12 -27.11
C ASP A 67 10.53 6.32 -26.08
N ILE A 68 9.71 7.39 -26.08
CA ILE A 68 8.51 7.46 -25.20
C ILE A 68 7.27 7.99 -25.93
N ARG A 69 6.10 7.39 -25.61
CA ARG A 69 4.78 7.60 -26.24
C ARG A 69 4.42 9.09 -26.35
N ARG A 70 4.28 9.58 -27.59
CA ARG A 70 3.83 10.92 -28.01
C ARG A 70 2.54 11.38 -27.32
N ASP A 71 1.76 10.44 -26.81
CA ASP A 71 0.43 10.62 -26.23
C ASP A 71 0.50 11.23 -24.82
N ILE A 72 1.39 10.76 -23.94
CA ILE A 72 1.51 11.25 -22.55
C ILE A 72 1.91 12.72 -22.52
N VAL A 73 2.91 13.09 -23.34
CA VAL A 73 3.35 14.49 -23.48
C VAL A 73 2.20 15.36 -23.98
N SER A 74 1.35 14.84 -24.88
CA SER A 74 0.20 15.60 -25.38
C SER A 74 -0.88 15.82 -24.32
N TYR A 75 -1.14 14.85 -23.44
CA TYR A 75 -2.08 15.01 -22.31
C TYR A 75 -1.58 16.06 -21.31
N VAL A 76 -0.30 15.99 -20.95
CA VAL A 76 0.30 16.94 -20.00
C VAL A 76 0.32 18.36 -20.57
N LEU A 77 0.61 18.53 -21.87
CA LEU A 77 0.58 19.84 -22.52
C LEU A 77 -0.84 20.40 -22.65
N ASN A 78 -1.84 19.57 -22.92
CA ASN A 78 -3.24 19.98 -22.95
C ASN A 78 -3.74 20.43 -21.57
N ASP A 79 -3.37 19.69 -20.51
CA ASP A 79 -3.63 20.13 -19.14
C ASP A 79 -2.89 21.44 -18.83
N TRP A 80 -1.64 21.59 -19.26
CA TRP A 80 -0.88 22.82 -19.04
C TRP A 80 -1.48 24.06 -19.72
N ASP A 81 -2.04 23.91 -20.93
CA ASP A 81 -2.74 25.00 -21.60
C ASP A 81 -4.02 25.40 -20.84
N ARG A 82 -4.72 24.46 -20.18
CA ARG A 82 -5.85 24.76 -19.28
C ARG A 82 -5.42 25.50 -18.02
N PHE A 83 -4.24 25.22 -17.47
CA PHE A 83 -3.67 25.94 -16.32
C PHE A 83 -3.45 27.43 -16.61
N LYS A 84 -3.10 27.79 -17.86
CA LYS A 84 -2.96 29.19 -18.28
C LYS A 84 -4.29 29.91 -18.49
N VAL A 85 -5.33 29.22 -18.94
CA VAL A 85 -6.67 29.82 -19.10
C VAL A 85 -7.24 30.23 -17.73
N TRP A 86 -6.95 29.47 -16.67
CA TRP A 86 -7.41 29.78 -15.32
C TRP A 86 -6.70 30.97 -14.66
N THR A 87 -5.54 31.39 -15.17
CA THR A 87 -4.78 32.53 -14.62
C THR A 87 -5.16 33.90 -15.19
N ASP A 88 -6.00 33.97 -16.23
CA ASP A 88 -6.23 35.23 -16.98
C ASP A 88 -7.67 35.83 -16.89
N ASP A 89 -8.62 35.24 -16.17
CA ASP A 89 -10.01 35.75 -16.16
C ASP A 89 -10.50 36.25 -14.78
N GLY A 90 -10.28 37.57 -14.55
CA GLY A 90 -11.11 38.61 -13.90
C GLY A 90 -11.93 38.34 -12.61
N THR A 91 -12.07 39.22 -11.61
CA THR A 91 -11.82 40.67 -11.43
C THR A 91 -12.11 41.02 -9.94
N GLY A 92 -11.36 41.93 -9.30
CA GLY A 92 -11.73 42.49 -7.99
C GLY A 92 -10.59 43.08 -7.14
N ASP A 93 -10.04 44.22 -7.59
CA ASP A 93 -9.36 45.33 -6.90
C ASP A 93 -8.58 45.19 -5.57
N ASN A 94 -7.41 45.86 -5.61
CA ASN A 94 -6.61 46.47 -4.53
C ASN A 94 -5.81 45.54 -3.61
N TYR A 95 -4.53 45.31 -3.94
CA TYR A 95 -3.40 46.06 -3.40
C TYR A 95 -2.11 45.65 -4.14
N SER A 96 -1.36 46.68 -4.53
CA SER A 96 -0.11 46.65 -5.26
C SER A 96 0.97 45.76 -4.64
N THR A 97 1.41 44.73 -5.36
CA THR A 97 2.82 44.30 -5.58
C THR A 97 2.86 42.99 -6.40
N GLN A 98 2.35 43.02 -7.63
CA GLN A 98 2.43 41.91 -8.60
C GLN A 98 3.63 42.06 -9.55
N GLU A 99 4.85 41.98 -9.04
CA GLU A 99 6.05 41.77 -9.90
C GLU A 99 6.92 40.56 -9.50
N HIS A 100 6.53 39.76 -8.50
CA HIS A 100 7.36 38.63 -8.04
C HIS A 100 6.89 37.21 -8.46
N TYR A 101 5.81 37.06 -9.22
CA TYR A 101 5.34 35.73 -9.69
C TYR A 101 5.88 35.30 -11.07
N LYS A 102 6.99 35.92 -11.52
CA LYS A 102 7.71 35.53 -12.74
C LYS A 102 9.01 34.80 -12.42
N SER A 103 8.93 33.61 -11.84
CA SER A 103 9.72 32.44 -12.28
C SER A 103 9.53 31.27 -11.29
N GLU A 104 9.37 30.06 -11.85
CA GLU A 104 9.64 28.76 -11.20
C GLU A 104 8.50 27.97 -10.53
N MET A 105 7.22 28.14 -10.91
CA MET A 105 6.17 27.24 -10.35
C MET A 105 6.40 25.76 -10.68
N LEU A 106 6.63 25.38 -11.94
CA LEU A 106 7.04 24.02 -12.32
C LEU A 106 7.88 24.13 -13.60
N LYS A 107 9.12 23.60 -13.60
CA LYS A 107 9.94 23.53 -14.81
C LYS A 107 9.51 22.29 -15.61
N PRO A 108 9.06 22.43 -16.86
CA PRO A 108 8.58 21.30 -17.63
C PRO A 108 9.76 20.46 -18.13
N PHE A 109 9.69 19.17 -17.80
CA PHE A 109 10.41 18.04 -18.41
C PHE A 109 11.91 18.00 -18.17
N THR A 110 12.30 17.23 -17.14
CA THR A 110 13.66 16.67 -17.07
C THR A 110 13.54 15.15 -17.11
N TYR A 111 14.27 14.49 -18.01
CA TYR A 111 14.40 13.04 -18.00
C TYR A 111 15.11 12.62 -16.72
N GLY A 112 14.49 11.72 -15.97
CA GLY A 112 15.10 11.08 -14.83
C GLY A 112 14.99 9.57 -15.01
N SER A 113 16.12 8.88 -14.96
CA SER A 113 16.11 7.44 -14.82
C SER A 113 15.62 7.12 -13.40
N ALA A 114 14.36 6.72 -13.29
CA ALA A 114 13.84 6.20 -12.03
C ALA A 114 14.40 4.78 -11.89
N SER A 115 15.27 4.58 -10.90
CA SER A 115 15.65 3.25 -10.47
C SER A 115 14.46 2.64 -9.76
N PHE A 116 13.74 1.77 -10.46
CA PHE A 116 12.75 0.90 -9.84
C PHE A 116 13.48 -0.23 -9.13
N ASN A 117 12.83 -0.82 -8.12
CA ASN A 117 13.38 -1.86 -7.25
C ASN A 117 13.87 -3.15 -7.97
N ASP A 118 13.74 -3.22 -9.29
CA ASP A 118 14.09 -4.36 -10.14
C ASP A 118 15.42 -4.15 -10.89
N THR A 119 16.32 -3.27 -10.40
CA THR A 119 17.54 -2.83 -11.12
C THR A 119 17.31 -2.21 -12.51
N SER A 120 16.08 -2.20 -13.03
CA SER A 120 15.70 -1.56 -14.28
C SER A 120 15.62 -0.04 -14.07
N GLN A 121 16.48 0.70 -14.77
CA GLN A 121 16.29 2.12 -14.97
C GLN A 121 15.26 2.32 -16.08
N LYS A 122 14.12 2.91 -15.72
CA LYS A 122 13.12 3.34 -16.70
C LYS A 122 13.15 4.85 -16.80
N ASP A 123 13.19 5.35 -18.02
CA ASP A 123 13.08 6.78 -18.28
C ASP A 123 11.61 7.16 -18.19
N LEU A 124 11.24 7.78 -17.06
CA LEU A 124 9.90 8.27 -16.83
C LEU A 124 9.84 9.79 -16.94
N LEU A 125 8.67 10.29 -17.30
CA LEU A 125 8.43 11.71 -17.34
C LEU A 125 8.33 12.25 -15.91
N LYS A 126 9.20 13.19 -15.58
CA LYS A 126 9.26 13.85 -14.27
C LYS A 126 8.98 15.35 -14.40
N LEU A 127 8.11 15.85 -13.53
CA LEU A 127 7.82 17.26 -13.33
C LEU A 127 8.40 17.71 -12.00
N THR A 128 9.13 18.82 -11.97
CA THR A 128 9.75 19.38 -10.75
C THR A 128 9.52 20.87 -10.64
N GLY A 129 9.24 21.35 -9.44
CA GLY A 129 8.93 22.75 -9.20
C GLY A 129 8.61 23.05 -7.76
N THR A 130 7.94 24.17 -7.53
CA THR A 130 7.48 24.60 -6.21
C THR A 130 6.02 25.00 -6.26
N ILE A 131 5.25 24.61 -5.24
CA ILE A 131 3.87 25.07 -5.05
C ILE A 131 3.82 26.13 -3.93
N PRO A 132 3.08 27.23 -4.11
CA PRO A 132 2.94 28.27 -3.11
C PRO A 132 1.89 27.84 -2.09
N VAL A 133 2.21 28.00 -0.82
CA VAL A 133 1.39 27.61 0.32
C VAL A 133 1.39 28.77 1.30
N ASN A 134 0.21 29.32 1.62
CA ASN A 134 0.09 30.36 2.61
C ASN A 134 -0.18 29.76 4.00
N TYR A 135 0.78 29.89 4.91
CA TYR A 135 0.66 29.38 6.27
C TYR A 135 0.92 30.49 7.29
N GLN A 136 -0.04 30.72 8.19
CA GLN A 136 0.02 31.76 9.24
C GLN A 136 0.37 33.16 8.70
N GLY A 137 -0.19 33.54 7.54
CA GLY A 137 -0.01 34.86 6.92
C GLY A 137 1.33 35.05 6.20
N ARG A 138 2.11 33.98 6.00
CA ARG A 138 3.34 33.97 5.20
C ARG A 138 3.23 32.97 4.07
N SER A 139 3.65 33.38 2.87
CA SER A 139 3.69 32.51 1.69
C SER A 139 5.02 31.76 1.63
N TYR A 140 4.95 30.44 1.52
CA TYR A 140 6.08 29.52 1.38
C TYR A 140 6.00 28.80 0.05
N ASN A 141 7.15 28.61 -0.61
CA ASN A 141 7.23 27.83 -1.85
C ASN A 141 7.74 26.43 -1.51
N ILE A 142 6.84 25.44 -1.52
CA ILE A 142 7.15 24.05 -1.18
C ILE A 142 7.66 23.33 -2.43
N PRO A 143 8.92 22.88 -2.44
CA PRO A 143 9.47 22.14 -3.57
C PRO A 143 8.87 20.74 -3.69
N ILE A 144 8.36 20.42 -4.88
CA ILE A 144 7.69 19.15 -5.20
C ILE A 144 8.23 18.51 -6.48
N GLN A 145 7.99 17.21 -6.58
CA GLN A 145 8.36 16.37 -7.70
C GLN A 145 7.24 15.38 -8.01
N LEU A 146 6.80 15.32 -9.27
CA LEU A 146 5.78 14.41 -9.76
C LEU A 146 6.38 13.48 -10.81
N TRP A 147 6.19 12.18 -10.66
CA TRP A 147 6.54 11.17 -11.65
C TRP A 147 5.28 10.69 -12.34
N LEU A 148 5.29 10.72 -13.67
CA LEU A 148 4.20 10.19 -14.49
C LEU A 148 4.58 8.79 -14.96
N LEU A 149 3.72 7.82 -14.64
CA LEU A 149 3.84 6.45 -15.10
C LEU A 149 3.41 6.33 -16.58
N ASP A 150 3.81 5.26 -17.26
CA ASP A 150 3.43 4.99 -18.67
C ASP A 150 1.92 4.89 -18.89
N SER A 151 1.16 4.60 -17.82
CA SER A 151 -0.29 4.49 -17.81
C SER A 151 -1.00 5.83 -17.53
N TYR A 152 -0.27 6.93 -17.36
CA TYR A 152 -0.87 8.28 -17.26
C TYR A 152 -1.59 8.67 -18.57
N PRO A 153 -2.79 9.29 -18.53
CA PRO A 153 -3.48 9.86 -17.38
C PRO A 153 -4.44 8.92 -16.62
N PHE A 154 -4.52 7.63 -17.00
CA PHE A 154 -5.43 6.67 -16.36
C PHE A 154 -4.99 6.23 -14.97
N THR A 155 -3.69 6.35 -14.67
CA THR A 155 -3.14 6.15 -13.31
C THR A 155 -2.62 7.47 -12.74
N PRO A 156 -2.75 7.70 -11.42
CA PRO A 156 -2.27 8.91 -10.78
C PRO A 156 -0.73 9.04 -10.85
N PRO A 157 -0.21 10.27 -10.79
CA PRO A 157 1.22 10.50 -10.66
C PRO A 157 1.74 10.15 -9.26
N ILE A 158 3.03 9.79 -9.16
CA ILE A 158 3.69 9.59 -7.87
C ILE A 158 4.35 10.90 -7.44
N CYS A 159 4.03 11.36 -6.23
CA CYS A 159 4.32 12.72 -5.78
C CYS A 159 5.28 12.71 -4.58
N PHE A 160 6.29 13.59 -4.59
CA PHE A 160 7.30 13.73 -3.54
C PHE A 160 7.57 15.21 -3.22
N LEU A 161 7.94 15.48 -1.97
CA LEU A 161 8.61 16.71 -1.54
C LEU A 161 10.09 16.62 -1.86
N MET A 162 10.68 17.77 -2.16
CA MET A 162 12.10 17.91 -2.45
C MET A 162 12.74 18.92 -1.50
N PRO A 163 12.90 18.59 -0.20
CA PRO A 163 13.42 19.53 0.78
C PRO A 163 14.80 20.06 0.38
N THR A 164 15.05 21.35 0.63
CA THR A 164 16.40 21.92 0.55
C THR A 164 17.24 21.50 1.77
N PRO A 165 18.58 21.67 1.76
CA PRO A 165 19.43 21.27 2.89
C PRO A 165 19.01 21.87 4.25
N GLU A 166 18.38 23.05 4.21
CA GLU A 166 17.88 23.79 5.38
C GLU A 166 16.46 23.39 5.80
N MET A 167 15.81 22.50 5.06
CA MET A 167 14.46 22.01 5.34
C MET A 167 14.49 20.61 5.94
N VAL A 168 13.54 20.33 6.83
CA VAL A 168 13.24 19.00 7.37
C VAL A 168 11.80 18.67 7.04
N ILE A 169 11.57 17.43 6.62
CA ILE A 169 10.22 16.90 6.39
C ILE A 169 9.55 16.74 7.74
N TRP A 170 8.40 17.38 7.88
CA TRP A 170 7.51 17.23 9.00
C TRP A 170 6.44 16.21 8.62
N GLU A 171 6.62 14.98 9.09
CA GLU A 171 5.68 13.90 8.82
C GLU A 171 4.29 14.28 9.32
N GLY A 172 3.30 14.11 8.45
CA GLY A 172 1.94 14.56 8.68
C GLY A 172 0.94 13.64 7.99
N LYS A 173 -0.34 14.03 8.01
CA LYS A 173 -1.42 13.20 7.47
C LYS A 173 -1.29 12.90 5.97
N HIS A 174 -0.57 13.76 5.26
CA HIS A 174 -0.49 13.75 3.81
C HIS A 174 0.92 13.52 3.27
N VAL A 175 1.93 13.38 4.14
CA VAL A 175 3.33 13.26 3.75
C VAL A 175 4.04 12.33 4.73
N ASP A 176 4.75 11.33 4.20
CA ASP A 176 5.58 10.41 5.00
C ASP A 176 6.98 10.98 5.31
N SER A 177 7.76 10.27 6.13
CA SER A 177 9.14 10.66 6.48
C SER A 177 10.12 10.73 5.29
N GLN A 178 9.79 10.09 4.16
CA GLN A 178 10.57 10.15 2.92
C GLN A 178 10.12 11.28 1.98
N GLY A 179 9.11 12.05 2.40
CA GLY A 179 8.56 13.17 1.64
C GLY A 179 7.55 12.74 0.58
N ARG A 180 7.12 11.48 0.52
CA ARG A 180 6.11 11.04 -0.43
C ARG A 180 4.75 11.57 -0.02
N ILE A 181 4.02 12.10 -1.00
CA ILE A 181 2.75 12.78 -0.78
C ILE A 181 1.58 11.82 -1.02
N TYR A 182 0.68 11.73 -0.03
CA TYR A 182 -0.54 10.92 -0.03
C TYR A 182 -1.76 11.82 0.16
N LEU A 183 -2.50 12.04 -0.93
CA LEU A 183 -3.73 12.83 -0.92
C LEU A 183 -4.94 11.97 -1.26
N PRO A 184 -6.13 12.24 -0.67
CA PRO A 184 -7.37 11.62 -1.11
C PRO A 184 -7.58 11.74 -2.62
N TYR A 185 -7.22 12.89 -3.20
CA TYR A 185 -7.30 13.13 -4.65
C TYR A 185 -6.45 12.17 -5.50
N LEU A 186 -5.31 11.67 -4.98
CA LEU A 186 -4.50 10.66 -5.66
C LEU A 186 -5.13 9.26 -5.56
N LYS A 187 -5.84 8.98 -4.45
CA LYS A 187 -6.50 7.70 -4.20
C LYS A 187 -7.77 7.55 -5.05
N ASP A 188 -8.53 8.62 -5.19
CA ASP A 188 -9.77 8.66 -5.96
C ASP A 188 -9.55 9.15 -7.41
N TRP A 189 -8.33 8.96 -7.93
CA TRP A 189 -7.95 9.44 -9.25
C TRP A 189 -8.79 8.79 -10.36
N ASN A 190 -9.52 9.61 -11.11
CA ASN A 190 -10.43 9.17 -12.15
C ASN A 190 -10.38 10.11 -13.37
N TYR A 191 -9.61 9.77 -14.38
CA TYR A 191 -9.55 10.53 -15.63
C TYR A 191 -10.86 10.39 -16.44
N PRO A 192 -11.43 11.49 -17.01
CA PRO A 192 -10.87 12.84 -17.16
C PRO A 192 -11.22 13.84 -16.04
N LYS A 193 -11.86 13.40 -14.95
CA LYS A 193 -12.25 14.28 -13.84
C LYS A 193 -11.04 14.70 -13.00
N SER A 194 -10.08 13.80 -12.80
CA SER A 194 -8.83 14.06 -12.08
C SER A 194 -7.75 14.55 -13.04
N THR A 195 -7.11 15.66 -12.69
CA THR A 195 -6.04 16.29 -13.47
C THR A 195 -4.87 16.66 -12.57
N ILE A 196 -3.68 16.86 -13.13
CA ILE A 196 -2.51 17.37 -12.37
C ILE A 196 -2.83 18.74 -11.75
N ILE A 197 -3.66 19.55 -12.41
CA ILE A 197 -4.09 20.84 -11.88
C ILE A 197 -4.88 20.65 -10.59
N GLY A 198 -5.93 19.81 -10.63
CA GLY A 198 -6.74 19.56 -9.44
C GLY A 198 -5.93 18.92 -8.32
N LEU A 199 -4.93 18.10 -8.66
CA LEU A 199 -3.98 17.56 -7.70
C LEU A 199 -3.13 18.65 -7.02
N ILE A 200 -2.60 19.61 -7.79
CA ILE A 200 -1.83 20.73 -7.24
C ILE A 200 -2.71 21.61 -6.35
N SER A 201 -3.96 21.88 -6.76
CA SER A 201 -4.92 22.63 -5.94
C SER A 201 -5.20 21.93 -4.60
N GLU A 202 -5.41 20.61 -4.62
CA GLU A 202 -5.58 19.82 -3.39
C GLU A 202 -4.30 19.84 -2.53
N MET A 203 -3.11 19.72 -3.13
CA MET A 203 -1.83 19.81 -2.42
C MET A 203 -1.69 21.14 -1.69
N ILE A 204 -2.00 22.25 -2.35
CA ILE A 204 -1.91 23.59 -1.75
C ILE A 204 -2.87 23.67 -0.55
N GLN A 205 -4.15 23.32 -0.75
CA GLN A 205 -5.14 23.37 0.32
C GLN A 205 -4.73 22.56 1.55
N LYS A 206 -4.20 21.35 1.35
CA LYS A 206 -3.77 20.49 2.47
C LYS A 206 -2.49 20.95 3.15
N PHE A 207 -1.55 21.53 2.40
CA PHE A 207 -0.32 22.04 2.98
C PHE A 207 -0.50 23.42 3.64
N GLU A 208 -1.55 24.17 3.30
CA GLU A 208 -1.96 25.38 4.04
C GLU A 208 -2.56 25.03 5.41
N GLU A 209 -3.23 23.88 5.54
CA GLU A 209 -3.74 23.37 6.82
C GLU A 209 -2.60 22.78 7.68
N ASP A 210 -1.72 21.97 7.08
CA ASP A 210 -0.64 21.24 7.76
C ASP A 210 0.64 21.27 6.91
N PRO A 211 1.55 22.25 7.12
CA PRO A 211 2.71 22.44 6.26
C PRO A 211 3.75 21.32 6.49
N PRO A 212 4.12 20.57 5.44
CA PRO A 212 4.91 19.36 5.59
C PRO A 212 6.42 19.58 5.61
N LEU A 213 6.90 20.83 5.59
CA LEU A 213 8.32 21.19 5.67
C LEU A 213 8.54 22.26 6.75
N ARG A 214 9.63 22.13 7.51
CA ARG A 214 10.09 23.13 8.50
C ARG A 214 11.55 23.50 8.29
N SER A 215 11.96 24.69 8.74
CA SER A 215 13.36 25.10 8.74
C SER A 215 14.13 24.40 9.86
N LYS A 216 15.36 23.93 9.58
CA LYS A 216 16.32 23.51 10.61
C LYS A 216 16.69 24.71 11.48
N SER A 217 16.79 24.52 12.79
CA SER A 217 17.32 25.52 13.71
C SER A 217 18.70 25.10 14.23
N ALA A 218 19.60 26.05 14.49
CA ALA A 218 20.96 25.76 14.95
C ALA A 218 21.03 25.08 16.35
N LYS A 219 19.91 24.93 17.05
CA LYS A 219 19.83 24.21 18.34
C LYS A 219 19.78 22.68 18.16
N ASP A 220 19.23 22.19 17.06
CA ASP A 220 19.00 20.75 16.85
C ASP A 220 20.30 19.96 16.65
N ASP A 221 21.34 20.59 16.08
CA ASP A 221 22.68 20.00 15.91
C ASP A 221 23.43 19.85 17.25
N GLN A 222 23.18 20.74 18.22
CA GLN A 222 23.83 20.68 19.54
C GLN A 222 23.33 19.51 20.39
N ASP A 223 22.05 19.15 20.23
CA ASP A 223 21.44 18.09 21.03
C ASP A 223 21.76 16.69 20.47
N ALA A 224 21.92 16.56 19.14
CA ALA A 224 22.43 15.34 18.52
C ALA A 224 23.88 15.01 18.97
N ALA A 225 24.75 16.02 19.07
CA ALA A 225 26.13 15.85 19.53
C ALA A 225 26.23 15.49 21.03
N LYS A 226 25.34 16.05 21.87
CA LYS A 226 25.27 15.70 23.30
C LYS A 226 24.84 14.25 23.51
N ILE A 227 23.87 13.77 22.72
CA ILE A 227 23.37 12.38 22.81
C ILE A 227 24.48 11.39 22.42
N GLN A 228 25.25 11.66 21.37
CA GLN A 228 26.42 10.85 21.01
C GLN A 228 27.50 10.81 22.10
N THR A 229 27.68 11.91 22.83
CA THR A 229 28.64 12.00 23.93
C THR A 229 28.18 11.24 25.18
N VAL A 230 26.87 11.10 25.39
CA VAL A 230 26.31 10.30 26.49
C VAL A 230 26.39 8.80 26.16
N LEU A 231 26.12 8.40 24.92
CA LEU A 231 26.21 7.01 24.46
C LEU A 231 27.63 6.43 24.53
N SER A 232 28.65 7.25 24.26
CA SER A 232 30.05 6.83 24.37
C SER A 232 30.52 6.64 25.83
N LYS A 233 29.95 7.39 26.79
CA LYS A 233 30.23 7.22 28.23
C LYS A 233 29.56 5.99 28.83
N ILE A 234 28.39 5.59 28.32
CA ILE A 234 27.68 4.39 28.77
C ILE A 234 28.38 3.11 28.29
N SER A 235 28.94 3.11 27.07
CA SER A 235 29.66 1.94 26.52
C SER A 235 31.03 1.67 27.17
N GLY A 236 31.63 2.65 27.86
CA GLY A 236 32.94 2.51 28.51
C GLY A 236 32.89 2.03 29.97
N GLY A 237 31.69 1.83 30.56
CA GLY A 237 31.52 1.77 32.02
C GLY A 237 30.64 0.63 32.55
N VAL A 238 30.57 -0.52 31.89
CA VAL A 238 29.88 -1.71 32.44
C VAL A 238 30.75 -2.95 32.27
N SER A 239 31.71 -3.13 33.19
CA SER A 239 32.22 -4.44 33.56
C SER A 239 32.00 -4.59 35.07
N ASN A 240 31.38 -5.71 35.45
CA ASN A 240 31.03 -6.15 36.81
C ASN A 240 29.75 -5.57 37.45
N ILE A 241 28.59 -6.12 37.10
CA ILE A 241 27.53 -6.37 38.08
C ILE A 241 26.94 -7.76 37.81
N ASN A 242 27.26 -8.72 38.68
CA ASN A 242 26.57 -10.00 38.78
C ASN A 242 25.15 -9.76 39.31
N LEU A 243 24.12 -10.06 38.51
CA LEU A 243 22.76 -10.18 39.02
C LEU A 243 22.47 -11.65 39.33
N HIS A 244 22.15 -11.90 40.61
CA HIS A 244 21.78 -13.20 41.14
C HIS A 244 20.69 -13.90 40.31
N SER A 245 20.92 -15.18 40.05
CA SER A 245 19.94 -16.16 39.58
C SER A 245 18.65 -16.10 40.41
N PRO A 246 17.46 -16.06 39.81
CA PRO A 246 16.23 -16.16 40.57
C PRO A 246 16.08 -17.59 41.08
N THR A 247 15.91 -17.66 42.39
CA THR A 247 15.57 -18.80 43.23
C THR A 247 14.48 -19.65 42.59
N LYS A 248 14.67 -20.98 42.61
CA LYS A 248 13.63 -21.98 42.32
C LYS A 248 12.43 -21.71 43.22
N VAL A 249 11.39 -21.09 42.67
CA VAL A 249 10.06 -21.06 43.27
C VAL A 249 9.32 -22.30 42.80
N ASN A 250 8.83 -23.05 43.78
CA ASN A 250 8.21 -24.36 43.68
C ASN A 250 7.19 -24.45 42.53
N GLU A 251 7.38 -25.46 41.68
CA GLU A 251 6.43 -25.91 40.68
C GLU A 251 5.12 -26.35 41.36
N GLN A 252 4.06 -25.61 41.10
CA GLN A 252 2.74 -26.21 40.94
C GLN A 252 2.37 -26.10 39.47
N LYS A 253 2.59 -27.21 38.75
CA LYS A 253 2.11 -27.44 37.39
C LYS A 253 0.64 -27.07 37.28
N THR A 254 0.33 -25.99 36.59
CA THR A 254 -0.82 -25.97 35.70
C THR A 254 -0.29 -26.39 34.33
N ASN A 255 -0.54 -27.64 33.97
CA ASN A 255 -0.13 -28.25 32.70
C ASN A 255 -1.00 -27.72 31.54
N GLN A 256 -1.15 -26.40 31.45
CA GLN A 256 -1.92 -25.71 30.40
C GLN A 256 -0.97 -25.47 29.21
N PRO A 257 -1.33 -25.87 27.99
CA PRO A 257 -0.51 -25.60 26.82
C PRO A 257 -0.38 -24.10 26.62
N LEU A 258 0.86 -23.61 26.50
CA LEU A 258 1.16 -22.20 26.23
C LEU A 258 0.46 -21.77 24.94
N ARG A 259 -0.38 -20.74 24.98
CA ARG A 259 -1.06 -20.20 23.80
C ARG A 259 -0.11 -19.35 22.99
N LYS A 260 0.73 -20.04 22.22
CA LYS A 260 1.73 -19.46 21.35
C LYS A 260 1.15 -19.24 19.95
N VAL A 261 1.31 -18.02 19.41
CA VAL A 261 0.89 -17.66 18.05
C VAL A 261 2.09 -17.10 17.29
N THR A 262 2.24 -17.47 16.03
CA THR A 262 3.22 -16.85 15.13
C THR A 262 2.50 -16.09 14.02
N VAL A 263 2.97 -14.88 13.72
CA VAL A 263 2.54 -14.10 12.54
C VAL A 263 3.76 -13.90 11.64
N ILE A 264 3.63 -14.23 10.37
CA ILE A 264 4.71 -14.16 9.37
C ILE A 264 4.35 -13.17 8.27
N GLY A 265 5.30 -12.31 7.93
CA GLY A 265 5.21 -11.32 6.88
C GLY A 265 5.25 -9.91 7.44
N ALA A 266 5.37 -8.92 6.57
CA ALA A 266 5.46 -7.52 7.00
C ALA A 266 4.57 -6.57 6.21
N GLY A 267 4.40 -5.38 6.78
CA GLY A 267 3.47 -4.36 6.32
C GLY A 267 2.19 -4.28 7.15
N ASP A 268 1.29 -3.40 6.73
CA ASP A 268 0.15 -2.96 7.54
C ASP A 268 -0.81 -4.08 7.91
N LEU A 269 -0.95 -5.10 7.06
CA LEU A 269 -1.80 -6.26 7.35
C LEU A 269 -1.26 -7.05 8.54
N SER A 270 0.04 -7.35 8.55
CA SER A 270 0.66 -8.12 9.64
C SER A 270 0.62 -7.35 10.96
N ILE A 271 0.88 -6.04 10.93
CA ILE A 271 0.78 -5.17 12.11
C ILE A 271 -0.67 -5.09 12.62
N ALA A 272 -1.65 -4.92 11.71
CA ALA A 272 -3.06 -4.95 12.06
C ALA A 272 -3.50 -6.30 12.68
N CYS A 273 -2.94 -7.41 12.20
CA CYS A 273 -3.22 -8.73 12.77
C CYS A 273 -2.61 -8.88 14.16
N VAL A 274 -1.34 -8.53 14.34
CA VAL A 274 -0.65 -8.61 15.64
C VAL A 274 -1.39 -7.77 16.68
N THR A 275 -1.68 -6.52 16.36
CA THR A 275 -2.42 -5.61 17.26
C THR A 275 -3.82 -6.14 17.58
N SER A 276 -4.55 -6.68 16.60
CA SER A 276 -5.89 -7.27 16.81
C SER A 276 -5.85 -8.53 17.68
N ILE A 277 -4.86 -9.40 17.48
CA ILE A 277 -4.66 -10.63 18.26
C ILE A 277 -4.30 -10.28 19.71
N LEU A 278 -3.40 -9.32 19.93
CA LEU A 278 -3.02 -8.86 21.26
C LEU A 278 -4.18 -8.18 21.98
N ALA A 279 -4.98 -7.38 21.27
CA ALA A 279 -6.14 -6.70 21.83
C ALA A 279 -7.22 -7.69 22.35
N LYS A 280 -7.34 -8.89 21.77
CA LYS A 280 -8.24 -9.95 22.29
C LYS A 280 -7.72 -10.59 23.60
N GLY A 281 -6.46 -10.38 23.97
CA GLY A 281 -5.92 -10.71 25.30
C GLY A 281 -5.72 -12.20 25.62
N GLN A 282 -5.95 -13.12 24.68
CA GLN A 282 -5.90 -14.58 24.91
C GLN A 282 -4.58 -15.25 24.51
N VAL A 283 -3.55 -14.47 24.16
CA VAL A 283 -2.24 -14.97 23.74
C VAL A 283 -1.24 -14.84 24.89
N ASP A 284 -0.50 -15.92 25.13
CA ASP A 284 0.57 -15.96 26.14
C ASP A 284 1.89 -15.50 25.55
N LYS A 285 2.18 -15.94 24.31
CA LYS A 285 3.38 -15.58 23.57
C LYS A 285 3.07 -15.38 22.08
N LEU A 286 3.49 -14.25 21.52
CA LEU A 286 3.36 -13.98 20.09
C LEU A 286 4.76 -13.86 19.47
N ILE A 287 5.01 -14.59 18.40
CA ILE A 287 6.22 -14.48 17.60
C ILE A 287 5.87 -13.73 16.31
N PHE A 288 6.56 -12.64 16.05
CA PHE A 288 6.42 -11.90 14.80
C PHE A 288 7.65 -12.14 13.94
N ILE A 289 7.47 -12.75 12.76
CA ILE A 289 8.56 -13.06 11.83
C ILE A 289 8.51 -12.10 10.65
N ASP A 290 9.47 -11.19 10.62
CA ASP A 290 9.64 -10.22 9.54
C ASP A 290 10.38 -10.86 8.36
N THR A 291 9.76 -10.83 7.18
CA THR A 291 10.34 -11.37 5.95
C THR A 291 11.10 -10.27 5.21
N PRO A 292 12.38 -10.44 4.87
CA PRO A 292 13.24 -9.36 4.35
C PRO A 292 12.80 -8.78 2.99
N GLU A 293 11.94 -9.48 2.25
CA GLU A 293 11.43 -9.02 0.94
C GLU A 293 10.36 -7.92 1.04
N SER A 294 9.86 -7.59 2.23
CA SER A 294 8.90 -6.51 2.41
C SER A 294 9.58 -5.16 2.63
N SER A 295 9.23 -4.17 1.82
CA SER A 295 9.81 -2.82 1.84
C SER A 295 9.43 -1.94 3.05
N ASN A 296 8.65 -2.44 4.02
CA ASN A 296 8.08 -1.67 5.12
C ASN A 296 8.79 -1.91 6.47
N LYS A 297 10.02 -1.40 6.62
CA LYS A 297 10.78 -1.45 7.88
C LYS A 297 10.21 -0.58 9.02
N GLY A 298 9.27 0.32 8.73
CA GLY A 298 8.68 1.22 9.73
C GLY A 298 7.78 0.50 10.73
N GLY A 299 6.90 -0.37 10.25
CA GLY A 299 5.90 -1.04 11.11
C GLY A 299 6.49 -1.99 12.14
N THR A 300 7.65 -2.60 11.86
CA THR A 300 8.35 -3.48 12.81
C THR A 300 9.06 -2.69 13.90
N SER A 301 9.60 -1.52 13.58
CA SER A 301 10.24 -0.61 14.53
C SER A 301 9.22 -0.06 15.55
N ASP A 302 8.01 0.27 15.10
CA ASP A 302 6.92 0.71 15.98
C ASP A 302 6.43 -0.42 16.90
N LEU A 303 6.43 -1.64 16.37
CA LEU A 303 6.17 -2.85 17.15
C LEU A 303 7.26 -2.94 18.24
N GLU A 304 8.55 -2.96 17.88
CA GLU A 304 9.66 -3.00 18.85
C GLU A 304 9.57 -1.92 19.95
N MET A 305 9.15 -0.71 19.60
CA MET A 305 9.07 0.41 20.54
C MET A 305 7.93 0.27 21.57
N PHE A 306 6.77 -0.24 21.16
CA PHE A 306 5.55 -0.22 21.99
C PHE A 306 5.03 -1.61 22.37
N LEU A 307 5.75 -2.68 22.02
CA LEU A 307 5.27 -4.04 22.23
C LEU A 307 5.13 -4.43 23.69
N SER A 308 4.12 -5.27 23.92
CA SER A 308 3.96 -6.03 25.15
C SER A 308 5.16 -6.99 25.33
N PRO A 309 5.60 -7.27 26.58
CA PRO A 309 6.63 -8.29 26.85
C PRO A 309 6.26 -9.70 26.37
N LYS A 310 5.01 -9.91 25.92
CA LYS A 310 4.54 -11.15 25.32
C LYS A 310 4.96 -11.33 23.85
N VAL A 311 5.48 -10.30 23.20
CA VAL A 311 5.82 -10.34 21.78
C VAL A 311 7.32 -10.38 21.57
N GLU A 312 7.74 -11.30 20.72
CA GLU A 312 9.12 -11.50 20.32
C GLU A 312 9.22 -11.37 18.79
N ILE A 313 10.09 -10.47 18.32
CA ILE A 313 10.34 -10.25 16.90
C ILE A 313 11.57 -11.08 16.51
N CYS A 314 11.45 -11.86 15.44
CA CYS A 314 12.47 -12.78 14.97
C CYS A 314 12.57 -12.72 13.45
N THR A 315 13.71 -13.16 12.91
CA THR A 315 13.88 -13.39 11.48
C THR A 315 13.94 -14.89 11.16
N ASP A 316 14.23 -15.74 12.15
CA ASP A 316 14.34 -17.18 12.01
C ASP A 316 12.99 -17.89 12.24
N PHE A 317 12.63 -18.78 11.31
CA PHE A 317 11.44 -19.62 11.40
C PHE A 317 11.49 -20.60 12.57
N ALA A 318 12.67 -20.95 13.09
CA ALA A 318 12.79 -21.81 14.27
C ALA A 318 12.10 -21.21 15.51
N ALA A 319 12.05 -19.88 15.61
CA ALA A 319 11.35 -19.18 16.69
C ALA A 319 9.84 -19.50 16.71
N SER A 320 9.26 -19.92 15.58
CA SER A 320 7.84 -20.31 15.49
C SER A 320 7.52 -21.62 16.21
N ALA A 321 8.50 -22.43 16.59
CA ALA A 321 8.27 -23.81 17.06
C ALA A 321 7.27 -23.92 18.22
N GLY A 322 6.32 -24.84 18.10
CA GLY A 322 5.27 -25.07 19.10
C GLY A 322 4.16 -24.01 19.11
N SER A 323 4.00 -23.24 18.05
CA SER A 323 2.85 -22.34 17.88
C SER A 323 1.57 -23.13 17.60
N MET A 324 0.50 -22.78 18.30
CA MET A 324 -0.85 -23.32 18.06
C MET A 324 -1.40 -22.82 16.73
N VAL A 325 -1.10 -21.57 16.37
CA VAL A 325 -1.48 -20.97 15.09
C VAL A 325 -0.27 -20.27 14.48
N VAL A 326 -0.03 -20.51 13.20
CA VAL A 326 0.90 -19.74 12.39
C VAL A 326 0.13 -19.03 11.27
N ALA A 327 0.01 -17.71 11.38
CA ALA A 327 -0.68 -16.88 10.40
C ALA A 327 0.32 -16.32 9.37
N VAL A 328 0.11 -16.60 8.09
CA VAL A 328 1.00 -16.21 6.99
C VAL A 328 0.36 -15.12 6.14
N MET A 329 1.00 -13.96 6.10
CA MET A 329 0.57 -12.73 5.40
C MET A 329 1.66 -12.18 4.48
N ALA A 330 2.55 -13.05 3.99
CA ALA A 330 3.64 -12.68 3.11
C ALA A 330 3.20 -12.78 1.64
N ASN A 331 3.38 -11.71 0.87
CA ASN A 331 3.22 -11.69 -0.57
C ASN A 331 4.52 -11.17 -1.18
N ALA A 332 5.00 -11.81 -2.24
CA ALA A 332 6.14 -11.35 -3.00
C ALA A 332 5.78 -10.04 -3.71
N TRP A 333 6.68 -9.07 -3.65
CA TRP A 333 6.54 -7.86 -4.45
C TRP A 333 6.99 -8.17 -5.87
N SER A 334 6.05 -8.20 -6.81
CA SER A 334 6.33 -8.51 -8.22
C SER A 334 5.90 -7.36 -9.12
N ASN A 335 6.80 -6.93 -10.01
CA ASN A 335 6.52 -5.94 -11.06
C ASN A 335 6.07 -6.60 -12.38
N GLU A 336 5.75 -7.90 -12.33
CA GLU A 336 5.35 -8.70 -13.47
C GLU A 336 3.99 -8.23 -14.03
N GLN A 337 3.85 -8.28 -15.36
CA GLN A 337 2.63 -7.85 -16.04
C GLN A 337 1.52 -8.92 -16.02
N SER A 338 1.91 -10.20 -15.93
CA SER A 338 0.97 -11.33 -15.95
C SER A 338 0.53 -11.69 -14.54
N TYR A 339 -0.79 -11.81 -14.34
CA TYR A 339 -1.38 -12.28 -13.08
C TYR A 339 -0.78 -13.63 -12.64
N LEU A 340 -0.56 -14.56 -13.57
CA LEU A 340 0.05 -15.86 -13.28
C LEU A 340 1.47 -15.74 -12.73
N ASN A 341 2.28 -14.81 -13.27
CA ASN A 341 3.64 -14.59 -12.78
C ASN A 341 3.65 -13.98 -11.38
N VAL A 342 2.70 -13.09 -11.07
CA VAL A 342 2.52 -12.53 -9.71
C VAL A 342 2.18 -13.65 -8.73
N VAL A 343 1.24 -14.54 -9.10
CA VAL A 343 0.89 -15.69 -8.27
C VAL A 343 2.07 -16.66 -8.15
N GLN A 344 2.83 -16.90 -9.22
CA GLN A 344 4.01 -17.75 -9.19
C GLN A 344 5.11 -17.20 -8.27
N ALA A 345 5.34 -15.88 -8.25
CA ALA A 345 6.27 -15.26 -7.30
C ALA A 345 5.83 -15.49 -5.84
N ASN A 346 4.53 -15.45 -5.54
CA ASN A 346 4.01 -15.80 -4.22
C ASN A 346 4.21 -17.29 -3.89
N VAL A 347 4.07 -18.19 -4.88
CA VAL A 347 4.37 -19.62 -4.72
C VAL A 347 5.85 -19.83 -4.40
N ASP A 348 6.75 -19.13 -5.09
CA ASP A 348 8.19 -19.22 -4.87
C ASP A 348 8.58 -18.73 -3.46
N LEU A 349 7.96 -17.64 -3.00
CA LEU A 349 8.09 -17.20 -1.61
C LEU A 349 7.57 -18.27 -0.63
N PHE A 350 6.42 -18.90 -0.91
CA PHE A 350 5.87 -19.95 -0.05
C PHE A 350 6.76 -21.20 0.02
N ARG A 351 7.53 -21.52 -1.02
CA ARG A 351 8.51 -22.61 -1.00
C ARG A 351 9.61 -22.40 0.05
N THR A 352 9.96 -21.16 0.34
CA THR A 352 10.96 -20.85 1.37
C THR A 352 10.36 -20.80 2.77
N ILE A 353 9.11 -20.35 2.91
CA ILE A 353 8.45 -20.15 4.21
C ILE A 353 7.78 -21.44 4.72
N ILE A 354 6.88 -22.03 3.93
CA ILE A 354 5.91 -23.03 4.40
C ILE A 354 6.56 -24.32 4.91
N PRO A 355 7.53 -24.94 4.20
CA PRO A 355 8.14 -26.18 4.67
C PRO A 355 8.88 -26.00 6.01
N ASN A 356 9.58 -24.87 6.18
CA ASN A 356 10.29 -24.55 7.41
C ASN A 356 9.33 -24.39 8.60
N VAL A 357 8.24 -23.64 8.39
CA VAL A 357 7.21 -23.43 9.41
C VAL A 357 6.50 -24.74 9.79
N ALA A 358 6.12 -25.55 8.80
CA ALA A 358 5.41 -26.80 9.02
C ALA A 358 6.27 -27.81 9.82
N ARG A 359 7.58 -27.88 9.52
CA ARG A 359 8.53 -28.72 10.24
C ARG A 359 8.61 -28.40 11.73
N HIS A 360 8.53 -27.12 12.10
CA HIS A 360 8.58 -26.68 13.50
C HIS A 360 7.22 -26.74 14.21
N ASN A 361 6.12 -26.89 13.47
CA ASN A 361 4.75 -26.82 13.99
C ASN A 361 3.85 -27.96 13.47
N PRO A 362 4.20 -29.24 13.72
CA PRO A 362 3.44 -30.38 13.17
C PRO A 362 2.01 -30.51 13.70
N ASN A 363 1.72 -29.89 14.85
CA ASN A 363 0.40 -29.91 15.48
C ASN A 363 -0.34 -28.55 15.38
N GLY A 364 0.30 -27.55 14.79
CA GLY A 364 -0.25 -26.20 14.68
C GLY A 364 -1.19 -26.03 13.50
N VAL A 365 -2.06 -25.03 13.58
CA VAL A 365 -2.92 -24.62 12.46
C VAL A 365 -2.21 -23.55 11.64
N LEU A 366 -2.11 -23.76 10.33
CA LEU A 366 -1.58 -22.82 9.37
C LEU A 366 -2.72 -21.98 8.80
N LEU A 367 -2.74 -20.68 9.10
CA LEU A 367 -3.76 -19.73 8.66
C LEU A 367 -3.21 -18.80 7.58
N ILE A 368 -3.66 -18.97 6.34
CA ILE A 368 -3.19 -18.21 5.18
C ILE A 368 -4.07 -16.97 4.96
N ALA A 369 -3.43 -15.80 4.90
CA ALA A 369 -4.06 -14.54 4.54
C ALA A 369 -3.34 -13.84 3.36
N SER A 370 -2.24 -14.41 2.86
CA SER A 370 -1.62 -14.06 1.58
C SER A 370 -2.59 -14.20 0.41
N GLN A 371 -2.47 -13.35 -0.60
CA GLN A 371 -3.38 -13.32 -1.75
C GLN A 371 -2.71 -13.91 -3.00
N PRO A 372 -3.47 -14.53 -3.92
CA PRO A 372 -4.89 -14.89 -3.81
C PRO A 372 -5.12 -16.04 -2.80
N VAL A 373 -5.96 -15.81 -1.79
CA VAL A 373 -6.02 -16.64 -0.58
C VAL A 373 -6.35 -18.10 -0.84
N ASP A 374 -7.29 -18.38 -1.73
CA ASP A 374 -7.74 -19.74 -2.02
C ASP A 374 -6.64 -20.58 -2.69
N ILE A 375 -5.92 -19.98 -3.64
CA ILE A 375 -4.77 -20.61 -4.31
C ILE A 375 -3.61 -20.77 -3.34
N MET A 376 -3.26 -19.71 -2.60
CA MET A 376 -2.14 -19.74 -1.66
C MET A 376 -2.38 -20.74 -0.50
N THR A 377 -3.64 -20.96 -0.11
CA THR A 377 -4.01 -22.00 0.86
C THR A 377 -3.79 -23.41 0.29
N CYS A 378 -4.15 -23.64 -0.97
CA CYS A 378 -3.89 -24.91 -1.64
C CYS A 378 -2.38 -25.17 -1.79
N VAL A 379 -1.61 -24.15 -2.17
CA VAL A 379 -0.14 -24.20 -2.29
C VAL A 379 0.49 -24.50 -0.92
N ALA A 380 0.07 -23.80 0.14
CA ALA A 380 0.53 -24.05 1.49
C ALA A 380 0.24 -25.49 1.95
N TRP A 381 -0.93 -26.03 1.62
CA TRP A 381 -1.27 -27.41 1.92
C TRP A 381 -0.34 -28.41 1.21
N LYS A 382 -0.07 -28.20 -0.08
CA LYS A 382 0.85 -29.03 -0.86
C LYS A 382 2.29 -28.98 -0.34
N LEU A 383 2.78 -27.79 0.02
CA LEU A 383 4.16 -27.56 0.48
C LEU A 383 4.40 -27.98 1.94
N SER A 384 3.39 -27.85 2.80
CA SER A 384 3.53 -28.16 4.23
C SER A 384 3.51 -29.66 4.53
N GLY A 385 2.80 -30.46 3.73
CA GLY A 385 2.55 -31.87 4.03
C GLY A 385 1.62 -32.09 5.24
N LEU A 386 1.02 -31.04 5.78
CA LEU A 386 0.07 -31.11 6.88
C LEU A 386 -1.29 -31.66 6.42
N PRO A 387 -2.08 -32.26 7.32
CA PRO A 387 -3.43 -32.68 7.00
C PRO A 387 -4.31 -31.46 6.65
N PRO A 388 -5.28 -31.61 5.73
CA PRO A 388 -6.03 -30.49 5.17
C PRO A 388 -6.89 -29.74 6.19
N ASN A 389 -7.22 -30.34 7.33
CA ASN A 389 -7.93 -29.65 8.42
C ASN A 389 -7.07 -28.62 9.15
N GLN A 390 -5.74 -28.76 9.12
CA GLN A 390 -4.81 -27.84 9.76
C GLN A 390 -4.39 -26.68 8.85
N VAL A 391 -4.69 -26.72 7.55
CA VAL A 391 -4.33 -25.66 6.60
C VAL A 391 -5.60 -24.95 6.15
N ILE A 392 -5.77 -23.71 6.61
CA ILE A 392 -6.97 -22.91 6.39
C ILE A 392 -6.59 -21.54 5.80
N GLY A 393 -7.44 -21.00 4.94
CA GLY A 393 -7.31 -19.64 4.44
C GLY A 393 -8.37 -18.73 5.05
N ILE A 394 -8.06 -17.45 5.27
CA ILE A 394 -9.01 -16.51 5.87
C ILE A 394 -10.29 -16.32 5.03
N GLY A 395 -10.17 -16.50 3.70
CA GLY A 395 -11.30 -16.59 2.77
C GLY A 395 -12.34 -15.49 2.93
N CYS A 396 -13.61 -15.86 2.81
CA CYS A 396 -14.78 -14.98 2.92
C CYS A 396 -15.23 -14.74 4.37
N ASN A 397 -14.37 -14.92 5.39
CA ASN A 397 -14.78 -14.74 6.79
C ASN A 397 -15.18 -13.29 7.06
N LEU A 398 -14.41 -12.33 6.55
CA LEU A 398 -14.71 -10.90 6.71
C LEU A 398 -16.05 -10.54 6.05
N ASP A 399 -16.31 -11.04 4.84
CA ASP A 399 -17.54 -10.75 4.11
C ASP A 399 -18.75 -11.42 4.76
N SER A 400 -18.60 -12.63 5.29
CA SER A 400 -19.64 -13.30 6.07
C SER A 400 -19.98 -12.54 7.35
N GLN A 401 -18.98 -12.06 8.09
CA GLN A 401 -19.18 -11.25 9.30
C GLN A 401 -19.87 -9.92 8.97
N ARG A 402 -19.51 -9.28 7.85
CA ARG A 402 -20.18 -8.07 7.37
C ARG A 402 -21.63 -8.35 6.97
N LEU A 403 -21.89 -9.44 6.23
CA LEU A 403 -23.23 -9.86 5.83
C LEU A 403 -24.11 -10.08 7.06
N GLN A 404 -23.63 -10.86 8.03
CA GLN A 404 -24.37 -11.17 9.25
C GLN A 404 -24.72 -9.91 10.04
N ARG A 405 -23.78 -8.95 10.15
CA ARG A 405 -24.06 -7.65 10.77
C ARG A 405 -25.09 -6.81 10.02
N LEU A 406 -25.07 -6.83 8.68
CA LEU A 406 -26.07 -6.12 7.87
C LEU A 406 -27.47 -6.73 8.05
N LEU A 407 -27.54 -8.06 8.06
CA LEU A 407 -28.79 -8.80 8.28
C LEU A 407 -29.32 -8.59 9.69
N SER A 408 -28.48 -8.65 10.73
CA SER A 408 -28.90 -8.42 12.13
C SER A 408 -29.42 -7.01 12.37
N ASN A 409 -28.89 -6.01 11.67
CA ASN A 409 -29.38 -4.63 11.77
C ASN A 409 -30.70 -4.43 11.01
N SER A 410 -30.92 -5.19 9.93
CA SER A 410 -32.08 -5.03 9.06
C SER A 410 -33.28 -5.88 9.49
N THR A 411 -33.04 -6.95 10.25
CA THR A 411 -34.05 -7.90 10.67
C THR A 411 -33.99 -8.06 12.19
N LYS A 412 -35.14 -7.99 12.87
CA LYS A 412 -35.26 -8.38 14.29
C LYS A 412 -35.24 -9.91 14.44
N LEU A 413 -34.39 -10.61 13.70
CA LEU A 413 -34.26 -12.06 13.81
C LEU A 413 -33.68 -12.38 15.19
N LEU A 414 -34.28 -13.35 15.87
CA LEU A 414 -33.79 -13.83 17.15
C LEU A 414 -32.38 -14.44 16.97
N PRO A 415 -31.45 -14.22 17.91
CA PRO A 415 -30.13 -14.81 17.87
C PRO A 415 -30.25 -16.35 17.94
N GLY A 416 -30.20 -17.02 16.79
CA GLY A 416 -30.27 -18.49 16.69
C GLY A 416 -30.99 -19.03 15.46
N GLU A 417 -31.87 -18.24 14.81
CA GLU A 417 -32.65 -18.73 13.67
C GLU A 417 -32.07 -18.23 12.34
N LYS A 418 -31.42 -19.15 11.61
CA LYS A 418 -30.87 -19.01 10.24
C LYS A 418 -29.72 -18.00 10.08
N GLN A 419 -28.50 -18.53 9.98
CA GLN A 419 -27.30 -17.75 9.64
C GLN A 419 -27.02 -17.80 8.14
N ALA A 420 -26.64 -16.66 7.56
CA ALA A 420 -26.16 -16.57 6.19
C ALA A 420 -24.63 -16.47 6.16
N TRP A 421 -24.03 -17.08 5.15
CA TRP A 421 -22.58 -17.14 4.95
C TRP A 421 -22.24 -16.76 3.52
N VAL A 422 -21.19 -15.96 3.34
CA VAL A 422 -20.59 -15.74 2.02
C VAL A 422 -19.61 -16.89 1.79
N ILE A 423 -19.81 -17.68 0.74
CA ILE A 423 -19.03 -18.87 0.40
C ILE A 423 -18.48 -18.79 -1.02
N GLY A 424 -17.52 -19.64 -1.35
CA GLY A 424 -16.86 -19.68 -2.66
C GLY A 424 -15.50 -18.97 -2.67
N GLU A 425 -15.06 -18.60 -3.86
CA GLU A 425 -13.82 -17.87 -4.08
C GLU A 425 -13.92 -16.45 -3.49
N LEU A 426 -12.83 -15.92 -2.94
CA LEU A 426 -12.73 -14.51 -2.57
C LEU A 426 -12.63 -13.62 -3.83
N SER A 427 -13.73 -13.51 -4.55
CA SER A 427 -13.89 -12.71 -5.77
C SER A 427 -15.31 -12.14 -5.85
N GLU A 428 -15.63 -11.48 -6.96
CA GLU A 428 -16.99 -10.98 -7.22
C GLU A 428 -18.02 -12.10 -7.45
N ASN A 429 -17.55 -13.34 -7.63
CA ASN A 429 -18.37 -14.54 -7.91
C ASN A 429 -18.75 -15.31 -6.63
N ASN A 430 -18.58 -14.71 -5.45
CA ASN A 430 -18.99 -15.31 -4.20
C ASN A 430 -20.52 -15.49 -4.13
N VAL A 431 -20.96 -16.47 -3.34
CA VAL A 431 -22.36 -16.85 -3.19
C VAL A 431 -22.79 -16.70 -1.74
N ILE A 432 -24.02 -16.23 -1.51
CA ILE A 432 -24.60 -16.17 -0.18
C ILE A 432 -25.39 -17.45 0.06
N ALA A 433 -24.94 -18.25 1.02
CA ALA A 433 -25.55 -19.52 1.36
C ALA A 433 -26.19 -19.47 2.76
N TRP A 434 -27.41 -20.01 2.87
CA TRP A 434 -28.21 -19.97 4.10
C TRP A 434 -28.12 -21.29 4.87
N SER A 435 -27.98 -21.20 6.19
CA SER A 435 -28.02 -22.36 7.08
C SER A 435 -29.48 -22.81 7.30
N GLY A 436 -29.87 -23.92 6.66
CA GLY A 436 -31.16 -24.60 6.87
C GLY A 436 -31.74 -25.19 5.58
N ALA A 437 -32.27 -26.41 5.65
CA ALA A 437 -32.81 -27.15 4.50
C ALA A 437 -34.18 -26.66 3.98
N ASP A 438 -34.82 -25.71 4.67
CA ASP A 438 -36.11 -25.15 4.26
C ASP A 438 -36.02 -23.64 4.10
N ILE A 439 -35.61 -23.22 2.90
CA ILE A 439 -36.40 -22.21 2.20
C ILE A 439 -37.48 -23.03 1.50
N SER A 440 -38.51 -23.42 2.26
CA SER A 440 -39.74 -23.90 1.66
C SER A 440 -40.11 -22.90 0.57
N LYS A 441 -40.41 -23.41 -0.62
CA LYS A 441 -40.91 -22.62 -1.76
C LYS A 441 -42.21 -21.85 -1.44
N ASP A 442 -42.68 -21.90 -0.20
CA ASP A 442 -43.92 -21.33 0.34
C ASP A 442 -43.76 -20.09 1.24
N ASN A 443 -42.56 -19.70 1.71
CA ASN A 443 -42.42 -18.44 2.47
C ASN A 443 -42.36 -17.19 1.55
N GLN A 444 -43.14 -17.19 0.46
CA GLN A 444 -43.59 -15.98 -0.21
C GLN A 444 -44.75 -15.30 0.54
N ALA A 445 -45.30 -15.92 1.59
CA ALA A 445 -46.39 -15.35 2.36
C ALA A 445 -46.25 -15.66 3.85
N GLU A 446 -45.59 -14.77 4.60
CA GLU A 446 -46.25 -14.12 5.73
C GLU A 446 -45.57 -12.80 6.06
N VAL A 447 -46.36 -11.76 5.86
CA VAL A 447 -46.01 -10.35 5.85
C VAL A 447 -45.93 -9.86 7.28
N ILE A 448 -44.73 -9.56 7.77
CA ILE A 448 -44.61 -8.43 8.70
C ILE A 448 -44.74 -7.18 7.82
N PRO A 449 -45.71 -6.28 8.06
CA PRO A 449 -45.83 -5.06 7.27
C PRO A 449 -44.55 -4.23 7.44
N GLY A 450 -43.74 -4.16 6.38
CA GLY A 450 -42.48 -3.39 6.36
C GLY A 450 -41.18 -4.19 6.17
N SER A 451 -41.20 -5.53 6.20
CA SER A 451 -39.99 -6.33 5.90
C SER A 451 -39.84 -6.56 4.40
N ALA A 452 -38.73 -6.09 3.81
CA ALA A 452 -38.39 -6.43 2.43
C ALA A 452 -38.17 -7.96 2.29
N PRO A 453 -38.57 -8.59 1.16
CA PRO A 453 -38.31 -10.01 0.89
C PRO A 453 -36.84 -10.37 1.14
N LEU A 454 -36.58 -11.53 1.77
CA LEU A 454 -35.24 -11.98 2.15
C LEU A 454 -34.23 -11.91 0.98
N ARG A 455 -34.67 -12.25 -0.23
CA ARG A 455 -33.87 -12.15 -1.45
C ARG A 455 -33.46 -10.71 -1.77
N ARG A 456 -34.38 -9.74 -1.66
CA ARG A 456 -34.07 -8.30 -1.85
C ARG A 456 -33.11 -7.75 -0.79
N LEU A 457 -33.22 -8.23 0.45
CA LEU A 457 -32.27 -7.89 1.51
C LEU A 457 -30.88 -8.47 1.21
N THR A 458 -30.84 -9.69 0.69
CA THR A 458 -29.62 -10.39 0.28
C THR A 458 -28.93 -9.66 -0.88
N ASP A 459 -29.68 -9.30 -1.92
CA ASP A 459 -29.17 -8.56 -3.09
C ASP A 459 -28.59 -7.20 -2.67
N ARG A 460 -29.32 -6.45 -1.82
CA ARG A 460 -28.85 -5.17 -1.29
C ARG A 460 -27.60 -5.33 -0.41
N ALA A 461 -27.57 -6.36 0.44
CA ALA A 461 -26.40 -6.65 1.25
C ALA A 461 -25.19 -6.98 0.37
N LEU A 462 -25.38 -7.75 -0.70
CA LEU A 462 -24.34 -8.07 -1.67
C LEU A 462 -23.80 -6.82 -2.38
N GLU A 463 -24.66 -5.90 -2.81
CA GLU A 463 -24.23 -4.62 -3.39
C GLU A 463 -23.40 -3.78 -2.41
N ILE A 464 -23.84 -3.71 -1.14
CA ILE A 464 -23.09 -2.99 -0.09
C ILE A 464 -21.73 -3.66 0.17
N LEU A 465 -21.65 -4.99 0.09
CA LEU A 465 -20.41 -5.74 0.25
C LEU A 465 -19.45 -5.48 -0.92
N LYS A 466 -19.94 -5.51 -2.17
CA LYS A 466 -19.15 -5.23 -3.37
C LYS A 466 -18.48 -3.84 -3.33
N GLY A 467 -19.13 -2.86 -2.72
CA GLY A 467 -18.56 -1.52 -2.52
C GLY A 467 -17.51 -1.40 -1.39
N ARG A 468 -17.31 -2.43 -0.55
CA ARG A 468 -16.45 -2.36 0.64
C ARG A 468 -15.17 -3.19 0.46
N GLY A 469 -14.07 -2.53 0.14
CA GLY A 469 -12.76 -3.17 0.02
C GLY A 469 -12.22 -3.85 1.31
N HIS A 470 -11.17 -4.65 1.12
CA HIS A 470 -10.46 -5.40 2.16
C HIS A 470 -9.30 -4.58 2.74
N ARG A 471 -9.57 -3.76 3.75
CA ARG A 471 -8.53 -2.97 4.45
C ARG A 471 -7.74 -3.84 5.42
N SER A 472 -6.45 -3.56 5.58
CA SER A 472 -5.53 -4.25 6.51
C SER A 472 -6.12 -4.40 7.92
N SER A 473 -6.68 -3.34 8.50
CA SER A 473 -7.34 -3.37 9.81
C SER A 473 -8.56 -4.30 9.88
N SER A 474 -9.37 -4.34 8.82
CA SER A 474 -10.58 -5.17 8.79
C SER A 474 -10.23 -6.65 8.63
N VAL A 475 -9.25 -6.97 7.78
CA VAL A 475 -8.73 -8.33 7.64
C VAL A 475 -8.02 -8.76 8.93
N GLY A 476 -7.29 -7.86 9.60
CA GLY A 476 -6.64 -8.15 10.88
C GLY A 476 -7.61 -8.53 12.00
N LEU A 477 -8.75 -7.85 12.09
CA LEU A 477 -9.83 -8.23 13.00
C LEU A 477 -10.41 -9.62 12.64
N SER A 478 -10.59 -9.90 11.35
CA SER A 478 -11.08 -11.20 10.86
C SER A 478 -10.12 -12.34 11.22
N VAL A 479 -8.81 -12.12 11.02
CA VAL A 479 -7.77 -13.09 11.41
C VAL A 479 -7.78 -13.31 12.91
N ALA A 480 -7.76 -12.23 13.71
CA ALA A 480 -7.80 -12.34 15.16
C ALA A 480 -9.03 -13.08 15.68
N ASP A 481 -10.16 -12.99 14.96
CA ASP A 481 -11.37 -13.73 15.27
C ASP A 481 -11.19 -15.24 15.10
N VAL A 482 -10.69 -15.68 13.95
CA VAL A 482 -10.40 -17.10 13.70
C VAL A 482 -9.32 -17.64 14.64
N VAL A 483 -8.23 -16.88 14.87
CA VAL A 483 -7.18 -17.25 15.83
C VAL A 483 -7.77 -17.46 17.23
N HIS A 484 -8.65 -16.57 17.67
CA HIS A 484 -9.30 -16.68 18.97
C HIS A 484 -10.16 -17.94 19.10
N SER A 485 -10.91 -18.31 18.06
CA SER A 485 -11.68 -19.55 18.02
C SER A 485 -10.80 -20.80 18.12
N ILE A 486 -9.63 -20.79 17.49
CA ILE A 486 -8.66 -21.90 17.57
C ILE A 486 -8.04 -21.98 18.98
N LEU A 487 -7.56 -20.86 19.53
CA LEU A 487 -6.88 -20.83 20.84
C LEU A 487 -7.77 -21.28 22.00
N LEU A 488 -9.08 -21.00 21.91
CA LEU A 488 -10.06 -21.31 22.94
C LEU A 488 -10.91 -22.55 22.64
N ASP A 489 -10.64 -23.27 21.55
CA ASP A 489 -11.47 -24.37 21.05
C ASP A 489 -12.98 -24.03 21.04
N GLN A 490 -13.34 -22.83 20.56
CA GLN A 490 -14.72 -22.32 20.66
C GLN A 490 -15.74 -23.13 19.84
N ARG A 491 -15.28 -23.88 18.83
CA ARG A 491 -16.13 -24.59 17.87
C ARG A 491 -17.12 -23.64 17.20
N HIS A 492 -16.67 -22.42 16.94
CA HIS A 492 -17.44 -21.41 16.24
C HIS A 492 -17.40 -21.66 14.73
N VAL A 493 -18.48 -21.30 14.03
CA VAL A 493 -18.55 -21.44 12.57
C VAL A 493 -17.92 -20.23 11.91
N HIS A 494 -16.99 -20.44 10.99
CA HIS A 494 -16.38 -19.39 10.19
C HIS A 494 -16.44 -19.77 8.71
N SER A 495 -16.67 -18.79 7.83
CA SER A 495 -16.53 -19.02 6.39
C SER A 495 -15.07 -18.85 6.00
N ILE A 496 -14.35 -19.95 5.84
CA ILE A 496 -12.90 -19.97 5.61
C ILE A 496 -12.54 -20.89 4.44
N SER A 497 -11.43 -20.59 3.78
CA SER A 497 -10.94 -21.41 2.68
C SER A 497 -10.42 -22.74 3.20
N THR A 498 -11.00 -23.84 2.72
CA THR A 498 -10.60 -25.22 3.07
C THR A 498 -10.77 -26.14 1.87
N LEU A 499 -10.21 -27.36 1.96
CA LEU A 499 -10.35 -28.36 0.92
C LEU A 499 -11.82 -28.73 0.72
N ALA A 500 -12.41 -28.39 -0.44
CA ALA A 500 -13.81 -28.63 -0.73
C ALA A 500 -14.12 -30.07 -1.16
N LYS A 501 -13.10 -30.93 -1.30
CA LYS A 501 -13.28 -32.34 -1.68
C LYS A 501 -14.27 -33.05 -0.75
N GLY A 502 -15.29 -33.67 -1.33
CA GLY A 502 -16.37 -34.38 -0.66
C GLY A 502 -17.53 -33.51 -0.17
N TRP A 503 -17.43 -32.18 -0.24
CA TRP A 503 -18.52 -31.27 0.12
C TRP A 503 -19.49 -31.13 -1.06
N CYS A 504 -20.79 -31.32 -0.85
CA CYS A 504 -21.85 -31.18 -1.88
C CYS A 504 -21.53 -31.85 -3.25
N GLY A 505 -20.84 -32.99 -3.25
CA GLY A 505 -20.49 -33.73 -4.48
C GLY A 505 -19.24 -33.22 -5.23
N PHE A 506 -18.52 -32.23 -4.70
CA PHE A 506 -17.27 -31.77 -5.28
C PHE A 506 -16.14 -32.79 -5.09
N ASN A 507 -15.63 -33.37 -6.19
CA ASN A 507 -14.55 -34.36 -6.13
C ASN A 507 -13.15 -33.78 -6.38
N ALA A 508 -13.07 -32.56 -6.92
CA ALA A 508 -11.81 -31.90 -7.22
C ALA A 508 -11.08 -31.41 -5.95
N LYS A 509 -9.74 -31.41 -5.99
CA LYS A 509 -8.90 -30.89 -4.90
C LYS A 509 -8.79 -29.37 -5.01
N VAL A 510 -9.88 -28.67 -4.76
CA VAL A 510 -9.94 -27.20 -4.80
C VAL A 510 -10.17 -26.66 -3.39
N PHE A 511 -9.58 -25.51 -3.11
CA PHE A 511 -9.80 -24.74 -1.88
C PHE A 511 -10.68 -23.54 -2.20
N PHE A 512 -11.72 -23.34 -1.40
CA PHE A 512 -12.55 -22.13 -1.43
C PHE A 512 -13.30 -22.01 -0.10
N SER A 513 -13.93 -20.86 0.13
CA SER A 513 -14.55 -20.55 1.41
C SER A 513 -15.81 -21.38 1.66
N LEU A 514 -15.84 -22.07 2.79
CA LEU A 514 -16.97 -22.87 3.27
C LEU A 514 -17.23 -22.55 4.75
N PRO A 515 -18.49 -22.63 5.23
CA PRO A 515 -18.77 -22.49 6.64
C PRO A 515 -18.27 -23.74 7.36
N CYS A 516 -17.26 -23.56 8.18
CA CYS A 516 -16.55 -24.62 8.88
C CYS A 516 -16.60 -24.38 10.38
N VAL A 517 -16.81 -25.44 11.15
CA VAL A 517 -16.63 -25.43 12.60
C VAL A 517 -15.13 -25.44 12.89
N ILE A 518 -14.63 -24.37 13.51
CA ILE A 518 -13.20 -24.20 13.83
C ILE A 518 -12.95 -24.45 15.30
N GLY A 519 -11.97 -25.30 15.59
CA GLY A 519 -11.46 -25.51 16.94
C GLY A 519 -9.94 -25.62 16.98
N ALA A 520 -9.41 -26.21 18.06
CA ALA A 520 -7.97 -26.25 18.33
C ALA A 520 -7.14 -26.96 17.25
N SER A 521 -7.73 -27.91 16.53
CA SER A 521 -7.10 -28.66 15.43
C SER A 521 -7.41 -28.12 14.03
N GLY A 522 -7.93 -26.89 13.93
CA GLY A 522 -8.37 -26.27 12.68
C GLY A 522 -9.81 -26.64 12.34
N VAL A 523 -10.06 -27.12 11.11
CA VAL A 523 -11.40 -27.52 10.65
C VAL A 523 -11.83 -28.82 11.31
N ILE A 524 -12.89 -28.76 12.13
CA ILE A 524 -13.50 -29.94 12.76
C ILE A 524 -14.55 -30.55 11.83
N ASP A 525 -15.46 -29.70 11.33
CA ASP A 525 -16.57 -30.11 10.48
C ASP A 525 -16.92 -29.02 9.48
N LYS A 526 -17.60 -29.39 8.40
CA LYS A 526 -18.09 -28.49 7.35
C LYS A 526 -19.61 -28.48 7.39
N CYS A 527 -20.20 -27.31 7.53
CA CYS A 527 -21.65 -27.17 7.54
C CYS A 527 -22.23 -27.63 6.20
N LYS A 528 -23.27 -28.46 6.27
CA LYS A 528 -24.05 -28.85 5.09
C LYS A 528 -24.99 -27.70 4.75
N ILE A 529 -24.94 -27.24 3.51
CA ILE A 529 -25.81 -26.18 3.01
C ILE A 529 -26.52 -26.70 1.76
N SER A 530 -27.80 -26.36 1.62
CA SER A 530 -28.55 -26.53 0.38
C SER A 530 -28.26 -25.34 -0.52
N LEU A 531 -27.74 -25.60 -1.71
CA LEU A 531 -27.51 -24.58 -2.74
C LEU A 531 -28.57 -24.70 -3.84
N GLU A 532 -29.01 -23.56 -4.37
CA GLU A 532 -29.77 -23.53 -5.62
C GLU A 532 -28.89 -23.94 -6.80
N GLU A 533 -29.51 -24.34 -7.93
CA GLU A 533 -28.78 -24.80 -9.11
C GLU A 533 -27.86 -23.70 -9.68
N GLU A 534 -28.35 -22.46 -9.73
CA GLU A 534 -27.59 -21.29 -10.17
C GLU A 534 -26.38 -20.98 -9.26
N GLU A 535 -26.58 -21.09 -7.94
CA GLU A 535 -25.53 -20.91 -6.93
C GLU A 535 -24.46 -21.99 -7.03
N ALA A 536 -24.88 -23.24 -7.17
CA ALA A 536 -23.99 -24.38 -7.35
C ALA A 536 -23.21 -24.28 -8.67
N ASP A 537 -23.83 -23.77 -9.74
CA ASP A 537 -23.17 -23.51 -11.02
C ASP A 537 -22.07 -22.44 -10.89
N ASN A 538 -22.33 -21.35 -10.17
CA ASN A 538 -21.34 -20.29 -9.94
C ASN A 538 -20.14 -20.80 -9.13
N ILE A 539 -20.38 -21.57 -8.07
CA ILE A 539 -19.30 -22.20 -7.30
C ILE A 539 -18.53 -23.19 -8.15
N ARG A 540 -19.20 -23.99 -9.01
CA ARG A 540 -18.54 -24.91 -9.94
C ARG A 540 -17.65 -24.17 -10.95
N LYS A 541 -18.10 -23.03 -11.48
CA LYS A 541 -17.29 -22.17 -12.38
C LYS A 541 -16.06 -21.60 -11.68
N SER A 542 -16.23 -21.01 -10.48
CA SER A 542 -15.10 -20.51 -9.70
C SER A 542 -14.12 -21.63 -9.33
N ALA A 543 -14.61 -22.79 -8.92
CA ALA A 543 -13.76 -23.94 -8.62
C ALA A 543 -12.96 -24.42 -9.83
N ALA A 544 -13.57 -24.44 -11.03
CA ALA A 544 -12.89 -24.77 -12.27
C ALA A 544 -11.81 -23.73 -12.65
N SER A 545 -12.10 -22.44 -12.46
CA SER A 545 -11.13 -21.36 -12.67
C SER A 545 -9.91 -21.50 -11.74
N LEU A 546 -10.16 -21.69 -10.44
CA LEU A 546 -9.11 -21.92 -9.44
C LEU A 546 -8.27 -23.16 -9.77
N HIS A 547 -8.91 -24.25 -10.22
CA HIS A 547 -8.22 -25.46 -10.62
C HIS A 547 -7.31 -25.23 -11.84
N SER A 548 -7.81 -24.52 -12.86
CA SER A 548 -7.05 -24.18 -14.06
C SER A 548 -5.81 -23.33 -13.75
N ILE A 549 -5.94 -22.35 -12.85
CA ILE A 549 -4.79 -21.54 -12.40
C ILE A 549 -3.79 -22.44 -11.66
N LEU A 550 -4.28 -23.30 -10.75
CA LEU A 550 -3.43 -24.19 -9.97
C LEU A 550 -2.65 -25.20 -10.83
N GLU A 551 -3.20 -25.64 -11.95
CA GLU A 551 -2.52 -26.52 -12.91
C GLU A 551 -1.39 -25.83 -13.68
N GLN A 552 -1.50 -24.51 -13.87
CA GLN A 552 -0.49 -23.70 -14.56
C GLN A 552 0.66 -23.29 -13.63
N LEU A 553 0.44 -23.33 -12.32
CA LEU A 553 1.46 -22.99 -11.32
C LEU A 553 2.42 -24.16 -11.11
N THR A 554 3.70 -23.84 -11.06
CA THR A 554 4.70 -24.79 -10.62
C THR A 554 4.75 -24.71 -9.10
N VAL A 555 4.15 -25.68 -8.40
CA VAL A 555 4.11 -25.77 -6.92
C VAL A 555 5.26 -26.58 -6.40
#